data_AF-A0A146GG39-F1
#
_entry.id   AF-A0A146GG39-F1
#
_cell.length_a   1.000
_cell.length_b   1.000
_cell.length_c   1.000
_cell.angle_alpha   90.00
_cell.angle_beta   90.00
_cell.angle_gamma   90.00
#
_symmetry.space_group_name_H-M   'P 1'
#
loop_
_entity.id
_entity.type
_entity.pdbx_description
1 polymer ?
#
loop_
_entity_poly.entity_id
_entity_poly.type
_entity_poly.pdbx_seq_one_letter_code
_entity_poly.pdbx_strand_id
1 'polypeptide(L)'
;GTGDLRDIGAGKGKYYAVNFPMRDGIDDESYGQIFKPIISKVMEMYQPSAVVLQCGADSLSGDRLGCFNLTVKGHAKCVEVVKTFNLPLLMLGGGGYTIRNVARCWTYETAVALDCEIPNELPYNDYFEYFGPDFKLHISPSNMTNQNTPEYMEKIKQRLFENLRMLPHAPGVQMQAIPEDAVHEDSGDEDGEDPDKRISIRASDKRIACDEEFSDSEDEGEGG
;
A
#
# COMPACT_ATOMS: atom_id res chain seq x y z
N GLY A 1 19.00 -3.37 -7.51
CA GLY A 1 17.89 -2.45 -7.21
C GLY A 1 18.16 -1.72 -5.91
N THR A 2 17.19 -0.95 -5.44
CA THR A 2 17.14 -0.32 -4.10
C THR A 2 16.44 -1.24 -3.10
N GLY A 3 16.34 -0.86 -1.82
CA GLY A 3 15.57 -1.61 -0.81
C GLY A 3 16.39 -2.69 -0.10
N ASP A 4 17.69 -2.43 0.11
CA ASP A 4 18.55 -3.30 0.93
C ASP A 4 18.15 -3.20 2.41
N LEU A 5 18.51 -4.21 3.20
CA LEU A 5 18.27 -4.22 4.63
C LEU A 5 18.90 -3.03 5.39
N ARG A 6 19.95 -2.43 4.83
CA ARG A 6 20.64 -1.26 5.41
C ARG A 6 19.99 0.07 5.02
N ASP A 7 19.06 0.07 4.08
CA ASP A 7 18.34 1.26 3.64
C ASP A 7 17.26 1.62 4.69
N ILE A 8 17.68 2.31 5.75
CA ILE A 8 16.83 2.65 6.92
C ILE A 8 16.36 4.11 6.93
N GLY A 9 16.51 4.84 5.82
CA GLY A 9 16.22 6.28 5.74
C GLY A 9 17.36 7.16 6.29
N ALA A 10 17.20 8.47 6.15
CA ALA A 10 18.24 9.46 6.49
C ALA A 10 17.65 10.65 7.27
N GLY A 11 18.50 11.35 8.04
CA GLY A 11 18.10 12.51 8.82
C GLY A 11 16.95 12.20 9.78
N LYS A 12 15.89 13.02 9.76
CA LYS A 12 14.67 12.80 10.55
C LYS A 12 13.91 11.52 10.16
N GLY A 13 14.09 11.03 8.93
CA GLY A 13 13.47 9.79 8.44
C GLY A 13 14.27 8.53 8.76
N LYS A 14 15.38 8.62 9.50
CA LYS A 14 16.14 7.43 9.91
C LYS A 14 15.30 6.55 10.84
N TYR A 15 15.27 5.25 10.56
CA TYR A 15 14.40 4.22 11.15
C TYR A 15 12.93 4.24 10.73
N TYR A 16 12.53 5.16 9.84
CA TYR A 16 11.16 5.22 9.29
C TYR A 16 11.04 4.55 7.91
N ALA A 17 12.14 4.04 7.34
CA ALA A 17 12.12 3.16 6.18
C ALA A 17 12.45 1.73 6.62
N VAL A 18 11.56 0.79 6.30
CA VAL A 18 11.68 -0.63 6.67
C VAL A 18 11.65 -1.45 5.38
N ASN A 19 12.74 -2.16 5.09
CA ASN A 19 12.88 -2.98 3.89
C ASN A 19 13.13 -4.44 4.26
N PHE A 20 12.30 -5.35 3.74
CA PHE A 20 12.50 -6.79 3.88
C PHE A 20 12.96 -7.36 2.53
N PRO A 21 14.28 -7.50 2.29
CA PRO A 21 14.75 -8.14 1.08
C PRO A 21 14.46 -9.64 1.13
N MET A 22 13.91 -10.18 0.04
CA MET A 22 13.57 -11.59 -0.12
C MET A 22 14.22 -12.15 -1.38
N ARG A 23 14.34 -13.48 -1.42
CA ARG A 23 14.80 -14.26 -2.57
C ARG A 23 13.61 -14.91 -3.27
N ASP A 24 13.88 -15.48 -4.43
CA ASP A 24 12.89 -16.16 -5.26
C ASP A 24 12.14 -17.28 -4.50
N GLY A 25 10.91 -17.51 -4.94
CA GLY A 25 10.12 -18.68 -4.55
C GLY A 25 9.50 -18.62 -3.16
N ILE A 26 9.41 -17.44 -2.52
CA ILE A 26 8.72 -17.34 -1.24
C ILE A 26 7.27 -17.83 -1.36
N ASP A 27 6.85 -18.65 -0.39
CA ASP A 27 5.53 -19.25 -0.30
C ASP A 27 4.64 -18.52 0.72
N ASP A 28 3.34 -18.85 0.70
CA ASP A 28 2.32 -18.26 1.57
C ASP A 28 2.66 -18.39 3.07
N GLU A 29 3.19 -19.54 3.49
CA GLU A 29 3.51 -19.80 4.88
C GLU A 29 4.68 -18.91 5.35
N SER A 30 5.77 -18.90 4.59
CA SER A 30 6.97 -18.11 4.88
C SER A 30 6.66 -16.62 4.89
N TYR A 31 5.86 -16.15 3.92
CA TYR A 31 5.45 -14.75 3.84
C TYR A 31 4.53 -14.36 5.01
N GLY A 32 3.56 -15.20 5.36
CA GLY A 32 2.68 -14.97 6.50
C GLY A 32 3.44 -14.92 7.84
N GLN A 33 4.43 -15.79 8.03
CA GLN A 33 5.25 -15.87 9.25
C GLN A 33 6.12 -14.63 9.49
N ILE A 34 6.43 -13.85 8.45
CA ILE A 34 7.19 -12.59 8.58
C ILE A 34 6.33 -11.35 8.50
N PHE A 35 5.30 -11.34 7.66
CA PHE A 35 4.48 -10.15 7.42
C PHE A 35 3.74 -9.74 8.69
N LYS A 36 3.00 -10.67 9.31
CA LYS A 36 2.20 -10.37 10.49
C LYS A 36 3.05 -9.85 11.65
N PRO A 37 4.13 -10.52 12.10
CA PRO A 37 4.94 -10.01 13.20
C PRO A 37 5.57 -8.65 12.93
N ILE A 38 6.02 -8.40 11.69
CA ILE A 38 6.63 -7.12 11.33
C ILE A 38 5.58 -6.01 11.35
N ILE A 39 4.46 -6.18 10.66
CA ILE A 39 3.40 -5.17 10.64
C ILE A 39 2.85 -4.93 12.04
N SER A 40 2.65 -5.97 12.86
CA SER A 40 2.28 -5.78 14.27
C SER A 40 3.29 -4.91 15.02
N LYS A 41 4.60 -5.12 14.81
CA LYS A 41 5.64 -4.30 15.45
C LYS A 41 5.68 -2.87 14.89
N VAL A 42 5.45 -2.69 13.59
CA VAL A 42 5.31 -1.35 12.98
C VAL A 42 4.14 -0.62 13.61
N MET A 43 2.97 -1.24 13.71
CA MET A 43 1.78 -0.63 14.31
C MET A 43 2.02 -0.25 15.79
N GLU A 44 2.69 -1.12 16.55
CA GLU A 44 3.07 -0.86 17.95
C GLU A 44 4.00 0.34 18.09
N MET A 45 5.06 0.42 17.27
CA MET A 45 6.11 1.43 17.42
C MET A 45 5.75 2.76 16.74
N TYR A 46 5.18 2.71 15.54
CA TYR A 46 4.90 3.87 14.72
C TYR A 46 3.53 4.49 15.01
N GLN A 47 2.56 3.69 15.50
CA GLN A 47 1.20 4.13 15.82
C GLN A 47 0.57 5.01 14.73
N PRO A 48 0.46 4.52 13.47
CA PRO A 48 -0.16 5.29 12.40
C PRO A 48 -1.64 5.53 12.67
N SER A 49 -2.18 6.63 12.14
CA SER A 49 -3.62 6.94 12.18
C SER A 49 -4.35 6.63 10.88
N ALA A 50 -3.63 6.30 9.81
CA ALA A 50 -4.14 5.86 8.52
C ALA A 50 -3.13 4.94 7.83
N VAL A 51 -3.60 4.08 6.93
CA VAL A 51 -2.77 3.11 6.21
C VAL A 51 -3.05 3.20 4.72
N VAL A 52 -1.99 3.20 3.92
CA VAL A 52 -2.05 2.94 2.48
C VAL A 52 -1.42 1.59 2.22
N LEU A 53 -2.18 0.67 1.63
CA LEU A 53 -1.72 -0.66 1.28
C LEU A 53 -1.69 -0.81 -0.24
N GLN A 54 -0.49 -0.98 -0.78
CA GLN A 54 -0.27 -1.27 -2.20
C GLN A 54 -0.33 -2.79 -2.40
N CYS A 55 -1.31 -3.26 -3.16
CA CYS A 55 -1.61 -4.67 -3.41
C CYS A 55 -1.05 -5.12 -4.78
N GLY A 56 0.27 -4.99 -4.97
CA GLY A 56 0.94 -5.44 -6.19
C GLY A 56 0.78 -6.95 -6.39
N ALA A 57 0.16 -7.34 -7.50
CA ALA A 57 -0.15 -8.73 -7.85
C ALA A 57 0.98 -9.42 -8.63
N ASP A 58 2.11 -8.75 -8.89
CA ASP A 58 3.32 -9.34 -9.47
C ASP A 58 4.09 -10.24 -8.50
N SER A 59 3.74 -10.22 -7.22
CA SER A 59 4.23 -11.16 -6.19
C SER A 59 3.52 -12.53 -6.22
N LEU A 60 2.50 -12.71 -7.07
CA LEU A 60 1.79 -13.98 -7.21
C LEU A 60 2.59 -15.03 -7.98
N SER A 61 2.29 -16.30 -7.69
CA SER A 61 2.81 -17.43 -8.43
C SER A 61 2.41 -17.37 -9.90
N GLY A 62 3.38 -17.65 -10.77
CA GLY A 62 3.18 -17.67 -12.21
C GLY A 62 3.00 -16.29 -12.84
N ASP A 63 3.42 -15.23 -12.16
CA ASP A 63 3.57 -13.91 -12.78
C ASP A 63 4.62 -13.93 -13.92
N ARG A 64 4.48 -13.04 -14.91
CA ARG A 64 5.39 -12.99 -16.07
C ARG A 64 6.74 -12.35 -15.76
N LEU A 65 6.80 -11.46 -14.76
CA LEU A 65 8.01 -10.73 -14.37
C LEU A 65 8.45 -11.08 -12.94
N GLY A 66 7.50 -11.34 -12.05
CA GLY A 66 7.75 -11.74 -10.67
C GLY A 66 8.33 -13.14 -10.52
N CYS A 67 9.07 -13.35 -9.43
CA CYS A 67 9.73 -14.62 -9.11
C CYS A 67 9.28 -15.22 -7.77
N PHE A 68 8.09 -14.85 -7.30
CA PHE A 68 7.51 -15.36 -6.05
C PHE A 68 6.53 -16.50 -6.30
N ASN A 69 6.11 -17.16 -5.22
CA ASN A 69 5.23 -18.33 -5.29
C ASN A 69 3.98 -18.18 -4.41
N LEU A 70 3.48 -16.95 -4.25
CA LEU A 70 2.29 -16.68 -3.45
C LEU A 70 1.00 -17.06 -4.17
N THR A 71 0.02 -17.57 -3.44
CA THR A 71 -1.34 -17.72 -3.94
C THR A 71 -2.16 -16.46 -3.70
N VAL A 72 -3.32 -16.37 -4.34
CA VAL A 72 -4.31 -15.32 -4.06
C VAL A 72 -4.70 -15.28 -2.57
N LYS A 73 -4.75 -16.44 -1.89
CA LYS A 73 -5.07 -16.51 -0.47
C LYS A 73 -3.91 -16.00 0.40
N GLY A 74 -2.68 -16.40 0.10
CA GLY A 74 -1.50 -15.93 0.82
C GLY A 74 -1.30 -14.43 0.69
N HIS A 75 -1.53 -13.89 -0.51
CA HIS A 75 -1.47 -12.47 -0.78
C HIS A 75 -2.58 -11.70 -0.02
N ALA A 76 -3.84 -12.11 -0.16
CA ALA A 76 -4.97 -11.48 0.53
C ALA A 76 -4.90 -11.59 2.06
N LYS A 77 -4.13 -12.54 2.60
CA LYS A 77 -3.84 -12.63 4.04
C LYS A 77 -3.19 -11.36 4.58
N CYS A 78 -2.43 -10.64 3.74
CA CYS A 78 -1.83 -9.37 4.09
C CYS A 78 -2.90 -8.29 4.33
N VAL A 79 -3.89 -8.23 3.43
CA VAL A 79 -5.06 -7.34 3.58
C VAL A 79 -5.83 -7.67 4.85
N GLU A 80 -6.11 -8.96 5.11
CA GLU A 80 -6.78 -9.39 6.34
C GLU A 80 -6.03 -8.91 7.59
N VAL A 81 -4.70 -9.10 7.64
CA VAL A 81 -3.87 -8.67 8.77
C VAL A 81 -3.95 -7.16 8.96
N VAL A 82 -3.81 -6.38 7.90
CA VAL A 82 -3.87 -4.91 7.98
C VAL A 82 -5.26 -4.43 8.42
N LYS A 83 -6.33 -5.07 7.95
CA LYS A 83 -7.70 -4.76 8.38
C LYS A 83 -7.92 -4.92 9.88
N THR A 84 -7.24 -5.88 10.53
CA THR A 84 -7.44 -6.13 11.98
C THR A 84 -7.09 -4.93 12.88
N PHE A 85 -6.32 -3.97 12.37
CA PHE A 85 -5.93 -2.77 13.12
C PHE A 85 -7.02 -1.67 13.12
N ASN A 86 -8.09 -1.82 12.34
CA ASN A 86 -9.25 -0.90 12.32
C ASN A 86 -8.88 0.59 12.10
N LEU A 87 -7.91 0.84 11.23
CA LEU A 87 -7.53 2.20 10.80
C LEU A 87 -8.18 2.53 9.44
N PRO A 88 -8.38 3.82 9.12
CA PRO A 88 -8.65 4.26 7.75
C PRO A 88 -7.63 3.62 6.79
N LEU A 89 -8.13 2.83 5.84
CA LEU A 89 -7.32 2.02 4.94
C LEU A 89 -7.64 2.39 3.49
N LEU A 90 -6.63 2.83 2.74
CA LEU A 90 -6.67 2.98 1.30
C LEU A 90 -5.95 1.79 0.65
N MET A 91 -6.68 0.97 -0.11
CA MET A 91 -6.11 -0.13 -0.89
C MET A 91 -5.89 0.32 -2.33
N LEU A 92 -4.69 0.08 -2.86
CA LEU A 92 -4.28 0.44 -4.21
C LEU A 92 -3.82 -0.80 -4.98
N GLY A 93 -3.96 -0.78 -6.30
CA GLY A 93 -3.36 -1.79 -7.17
C GLY A 93 -1.84 -1.60 -7.34
N GLY A 94 -1.31 -2.02 -8.49
CA GLY A 94 0.06 -1.77 -8.92
C GLY A 94 0.52 -2.82 -9.93
N GLY A 95 1.74 -3.35 -9.76
CA GLY A 95 2.29 -4.38 -10.64
C GLY A 95 1.42 -5.65 -10.72
N GLY A 96 1.62 -6.43 -11.79
CA GLY A 96 0.88 -7.66 -12.05
C GLY A 96 0.77 -7.91 -13.55
N TYR A 97 1.44 -8.95 -14.03
CA TYR A 97 1.71 -9.13 -15.46
C TYR A 97 1.12 -10.44 -16.02
N THR A 98 0.68 -11.35 -15.16
CA THR A 98 -0.28 -12.41 -15.51
C THR A 98 -1.70 -11.93 -15.24
N ILE A 99 -2.30 -11.20 -16.18
CA ILE A 99 -3.54 -10.42 -16.01
C ILE A 99 -4.74 -11.20 -15.45
N ARG A 100 -4.89 -12.49 -15.79
CA ARG A 100 -5.94 -13.36 -15.24
C ARG A 100 -5.78 -13.56 -13.72
N ASN A 101 -4.55 -13.63 -13.23
CA ASN A 101 -4.26 -13.76 -11.80
C ASN A 101 -4.40 -12.41 -11.09
N VAL A 102 -4.09 -11.31 -11.77
CA VAL A 102 -4.36 -9.94 -11.26
C VAL A 102 -5.85 -9.76 -11.00
N ALA A 103 -6.70 -10.11 -11.98
CA ALA A 103 -8.15 -10.03 -11.84
C ALA A 103 -8.65 -10.89 -10.67
N ARG A 104 -8.16 -12.14 -10.55
CA ARG A 104 -8.47 -13.04 -9.42
C ARG A 104 -8.07 -12.44 -8.07
N CYS A 105 -6.87 -11.85 -7.99
CA CYS A 105 -6.31 -11.29 -6.77
C CYS A 105 -7.13 -10.10 -6.27
N TRP A 106 -7.29 -9.06 -7.10
CA TRP A 106 -7.99 -7.85 -6.69
C TRP A 106 -9.48 -8.10 -6.47
N THR A 107 -10.10 -9.04 -7.20
CA THR A 107 -11.48 -9.48 -6.91
C THR A 107 -11.58 -10.09 -5.52
N TYR A 108 -10.67 -10.99 -5.16
CA TYR A 108 -10.70 -11.64 -3.85
C TYR A 108 -10.30 -10.70 -2.71
N GLU A 109 -9.32 -9.82 -2.91
CA GLU A 109 -8.94 -8.79 -1.94
C GLU A 109 -10.08 -7.77 -1.72
N THR A 110 -10.89 -7.49 -2.74
CA THR A 110 -12.11 -6.68 -2.58
C THR A 110 -13.15 -7.41 -1.73
N ALA A 111 -13.33 -8.72 -1.92
CA ALA A 111 -14.20 -9.52 -1.06
C ALA A 111 -13.71 -9.53 0.40
N VAL A 112 -12.39 -9.65 0.61
CA VAL A 112 -11.75 -9.49 1.92
C VAL A 112 -12.00 -8.09 2.50
N ALA A 113 -11.91 -7.04 1.70
CA ALA A 113 -12.21 -5.66 2.13
C ALA A 113 -13.66 -5.52 2.61
N LEU A 114 -14.61 -6.14 1.92
CA LEU A 114 -16.03 -6.16 2.24
C LEU A 114 -16.42 -7.18 3.33
N ASP A 115 -15.47 -7.96 3.84
CA ASP A 115 -15.70 -9.03 4.82
C ASP A 115 -16.74 -10.06 4.34
N CYS A 116 -16.66 -10.43 3.05
CA CYS A 116 -17.53 -11.43 2.44
C CYS A 116 -16.74 -12.57 1.81
N GLU A 117 -17.30 -13.78 1.90
CA GLU A 117 -16.77 -14.96 1.21
C GLU A 117 -17.41 -15.07 -0.17
N ILE A 118 -16.59 -15.37 -1.18
CA ILE A 118 -17.03 -15.58 -2.56
C ILE A 118 -16.65 -17.00 -3.01
N PRO A 119 -17.51 -17.66 -3.81
CA PRO A 119 -17.24 -19.02 -4.24
C PRO A 119 -15.98 -19.09 -5.10
N ASN A 120 -15.31 -20.24 -5.05
CA ASN A 120 -14.16 -20.48 -5.91
C ASN A 120 -14.53 -20.68 -7.39
N GLU A 121 -15.81 -20.92 -7.69
CA GLU A 121 -16.32 -20.95 -9.07
C GLU A 121 -16.47 -19.54 -9.60
N LEU A 122 -15.81 -19.23 -10.72
CA LEU A 122 -15.95 -17.93 -11.34
C LEU A 122 -17.36 -17.76 -11.92
N PRO A 123 -18.02 -16.62 -11.69
CA PRO A 123 -19.24 -16.29 -12.40
C PRO A 123 -18.94 -16.03 -13.88
N TYR A 124 -19.93 -16.27 -14.74
CA TYR A 124 -19.83 -15.86 -16.13
C TYR A 124 -19.59 -14.34 -16.23
N ASN A 125 -18.71 -13.95 -17.14
CA ASN A 125 -18.34 -12.57 -17.42
C ASN A 125 -17.80 -12.46 -18.85
N ASP A 126 -17.68 -11.24 -19.36
CA ASP A 126 -17.24 -10.97 -20.73
C ASP A 126 -15.86 -11.57 -21.07
N TYR A 127 -15.03 -11.81 -20.06
CA TYR A 127 -13.68 -12.36 -20.19
C TYR A 127 -13.56 -13.80 -19.66
N PHE A 128 -14.67 -14.53 -19.50
CA PHE A 128 -14.69 -15.84 -18.83
C PHE A 128 -13.69 -16.84 -19.42
N GLU A 129 -13.49 -16.82 -20.74
CA GLU A 129 -12.57 -17.70 -21.47
C GLU A 129 -11.09 -17.49 -21.06
N TYR A 130 -10.72 -16.31 -20.55
CA TYR A 130 -9.35 -16.01 -20.11
C TYR A 130 -8.94 -16.80 -18.87
N PHE A 131 -9.91 -17.36 -18.13
CA PHE A 131 -9.69 -18.09 -16.88
C PHE A 131 -9.69 -19.62 -17.08
N GLY A 132 -9.69 -20.09 -18.33
CA GLY A 132 -9.53 -21.50 -18.64
C GLY A 132 -8.14 -22.05 -18.26
N PRO A 133 -8.03 -23.37 -18.04
CA PRO A 133 -9.08 -24.39 -18.22
C PRO A 133 -9.93 -24.64 -16.98
N ASP A 134 -9.56 -24.09 -15.82
CA ASP A 134 -10.13 -24.45 -14.52
C ASP A 134 -11.33 -23.59 -14.11
N PHE A 135 -11.39 -22.35 -14.62
CA PHE A 135 -12.45 -21.37 -14.31
C PHE A 135 -12.64 -21.14 -12.81
N LYS A 136 -11.56 -21.25 -12.02
CA LYS A 136 -11.56 -20.99 -10.58
C LYS A 136 -10.97 -19.64 -10.23
N LEU A 137 -11.35 -19.14 -9.06
CA LEU A 137 -10.81 -17.91 -8.48
C LEU A 137 -9.40 -18.12 -7.92
N HIS A 138 -9.19 -19.16 -7.13
CA HIS A 138 -7.92 -19.42 -6.46
C HIS A 138 -6.91 -20.12 -7.36
N ILE A 139 -5.66 -19.69 -7.26
CA ILE A 139 -4.51 -20.33 -7.91
C ILE A 139 -3.76 -21.22 -6.92
N SER A 140 -3.13 -22.27 -7.43
CA SER A 140 -2.20 -23.11 -6.66
C SER A 140 -0.76 -22.61 -6.83
N PRO A 141 0.11 -22.81 -5.81
CA PRO A 141 1.52 -22.52 -5.95
C PRO A 141 2.18 -23.48 -6.95
N SER A 142 3.27 -23.04 -7.56
CA SER A 142 4.12 -23.87 -8.43
C SER A 142 5.09 -24.75 -7.61
N ASN A 143 5.81 -25.64 -8.27
CA ASN A 143 6.90 -26.43 -7.68
C ASN A 143 8.24 -25.67 -7.57
N MET A 144 8.22 -24.33 -7.71
CA MET A 144 9.40 -23.49 -7.52
C MET A 144 9.98 -23.66 -6.11
N THR A 145 11.31 -23.79 -6.02
CA THR A 145 12.00 -23.91 -4.73
C THR A 145 12.01 -22.57 -4.00
N ASN A 146 11.56 -22.57 -2.75
CA ASN A 146 11.69 -21.42 -1.86
C ASN A 146 13.16 -21.25 -1.42
N GLN A 147 13.82 -20.19 -1.90
CA GLN A 147 15.22 -19.90 -1.57
C GLN A 147 15.38 -19.13 -0.24
N ASN A 148 14.27 -18.84 0.44
CA ASN A 148 14.23 -18.11 1.70
C ASN A 148 14.24 -19.10 2.86
N THR A 149 15.44 -19.51 3.30
CA THR A 149 15.53 -20.44 4.44
C THR A 149 14.95 -19.81 5.71
N PRO A 150 14.39 -20.59 6.64
CA PRO A 150 13.86 -20.07 7.90
C PRO A 150 14.89 -19.22 8.67
N GLU A 151 16.16 -19.63 8.66
CA GLU A 151 17.25 -18.89 9.32
C GLU A 151 17.52 -17.54 8.66
N TYR A 152 17.43 -17.48 7.32
CA TYR A 152 17.57 -16.23 6.58
C TYR A 152 16.45 -15.25 6.93
N MET A 153 15.21 -15.72 6.92
CA MET A 153 14.04 -14.90 7.24
C MET A 153 14.07 -14.41 8.69
N GLU A 154 14.42 -15.29 9.62
CA GLU A 154 14.54 -14.94 11.04
C GLU A 154 15.63 -13.90 11.28
N LYS A 155 16.80 -14.05 10.62
CA LYS A 155 17.91 -13.09 10.75
C LYS A 155 17.53 -11.69 10.24
N ILE A 156 16.78 -11.59 9.14
CA ILE A 156 16.30 -10.31 8.63
C ILE A 156 15.25 -9.73 9.58
N LYS A 157 14.26 -10.53 9.99
CA LYS A 157 13.23 -10.12 10.93
C LYS A 157 13.82 -9.56 12.23
N GLN A 158 14.81 -10.23 12.82
CA GLN A 158 15.48 -9.76 14.05
C GLN A 158 16.13 -8.39 13.87
N ARG A 159 16.85 -8.17 12.75
CA ARG A 159 17.45 -6.87 12.43
C ARG A 159 16.42 -5.77 12.23
N LEU A 160 15.29 -6.09 11.59
CA LEU A 160 14.20 -5.13 11.44
C LEU A 160 13.55 -4.80 12.79
N PHE A 161 13.42 -5.79 13.69
CA PHE A 161 12.94 -5.56 15.05
C PHE A 161 13.89 -4.66 15.85
N GLU A 162 15.21 -4.82 15.69
CA GLU A 162 16.21 -3.93 16.28
C GLU A 162 16.06 -2.50 15.77
N ASN A 163 15.91 -2.32 14.45
CA ASN A 163 15.67 -1.00 13.86
C ASN A 163 14.37 -0.37 14.38
N LEU A 164 13.28 -1.14 14.43
CA LEU A 164 11.97 -0.65 14.89
C LEU A 164 12.01 -0.24 16.36
N ARG A 165 12.80 -0.90 17.22
CA ARG A 165 12.98 -0.50 18.63
C ARG A 165 13.65 0.86 18.80
N MET A 166 14.31 1.39 17.77
CA MET A 166 14.95 2.71 17.82
C MET A 166 13.95 3.86 17.67
N LEU A 167 12.70 3.57 17.26
CA LEU A 167 11.66 4.58 17.20
C LEU A 167 11.28 5.03 18.63
N PRO A 168 11.09 6.33 18.86
CA PRO A 168 10.68 6.84 20.15
C PRO A 168 9.29 6.29 20.50
N HIS A 169 9.21 5.50 21.56
CA HIS A 169 7.95 5.03 22.12
C HIS A 169 7.22 6.23 22.74
N ALA A 170 6.14 6.71 22.11
CA ALA A 170 5.28 7.74 22.68
C ALA A 170 4.15 7.07 23.49
N PRO A 171 3.98 7.40 24.79
CA PRO A 171 2.77 7.05 25.52
C PRO A 171 1.61 7.84 24.88
N GLY A 172 0.54 7.14 24.52
CA GLY A 172 -0.53 7.60 23.64
C GLY A 172 -0.98 9.05 23.88
N VAL A 173 -0.74 9.90 22.89
CA VAL A 173 -1.47 11.15 22.75
C VAL A 173 -2.81 10.78 22.13
N GLN A 174 -3.87 10.83 22.92
CA GLN A 174 -5.23 10.56 22.46
C GLN A 174 -5.60 11.58 21.39
N MET A 175 -5.94 11.11 20.19
CA MET A 175 -6.40 11.95 19.09
C MET A 175 -7.70 12.65 19.51
N GLN A 176 -7.71 13.98 19.40
CA GLN A 176 -8.95 14.77 19.46
C GLN A 176 -9.48 14.92 18.03
N ALA A 177 -10.79 14.77 17.87
CA ALA A 177 -11.45 15.13 16.62
C ALA A 177 -11.15 16.61 16.33
N ILE A 178 -10.83 16.90 15.08
CA ILE A 178 -10.68 18.27 14.62
C ILE A 178 -12.08 18.92 14.75
N PRO A 179 -12.24 20.03 15.52
CA PRO A 179 -13.51 20.74 15.60
C PRO A 179 -13.98 21.14 14.20
N GLU A 180 -15.29 21.07 13.94
CA GLU A 180 -15.86 21.44 12.63
C GLU A 180 -15.46 22.86 12.21
N ASP A 181 -15.19 23.74 13.18
CA ASP A 181 -14.78 25.14 12.97
C ASP A 181 -13.28 25.32 12.64
N ALA A 182 -12.47 24.26 12.62
CA ALA A 182 -11.02 24.38 12.39
C ALA A 182 -10.66 24.63 10.92
N VAL A 183 -11.60 24.40 10.01
CA VAL A 183 -11.48 24.74 8.59
C VAL A 183 -12.30 26.01 8.37
N HIS A 184 -11.63 27.17 8.42
CA HIS A 184 -12.23 28.38 7.88
C HIS A 184 -12.41 28.17 6.36
N GLU A 185 -13.67 28.10 5.92
CA GLU A 185 -14.01 28.31 4.51
C GLU A 185 -13.68 29.77 4.19
N ASP A 186 -12.46 30.03 3.71
CA ASP A 186 -12.09 31.32 3.10
C ASP A 186 -12.92 31.47 1.81
N SER A 187 -14.16 31.93 1.99
CA SER A 187 -15.12 32.33 0.98
C SER A 187 -15.20 33.86 0.91
N GLY A 188 -14.05 34.52 1.00
CA GLY A 188 -13.93 35.98 0.86
C GLY A 188 -13.17 36.33 -0.41
N ASP A 189 -13.82 37.06 -1.31
CA ASP A 189 -13.20 37.68 -2.49
C ASP A 189 -11.95 38.49 -2.08
N GLU A 190 -10.75 38.04 -2.47
CA GLU A 190 -9.44 38.61 -2.11
C GLU A 190 -9.08 39.91 -2.90
N ASP A 191 -10.00 40.50 -3.66
CA ASP A 191 -9.71 41.68 -4.51
C ASP A 191 -9.66 43.02 -3.74
N GLY A 192 -9.80 43.00 -2.42
CA GLY A 192 -9.87 44.19 -1.56
C GLY A 192 -8.78 44.32 -0.49
N GLU A 193 -7.79 43.43 -0.43
CA GLU A 193 -6.81 43.42 0.66
C GLU A 193 -5.65 44.41 0.47
N ASP A 194 -5.31 45.12 1.56
CA ASP A 194 -4.24 46.11 1.64
C ASP A 194 -2.85 45.45 1.41
N PRO A 195 -2.08 45.88 0.39
CA PRO A 195 -0.82 45.26 0.01
C PRO A 195 0.28 45.32 1.09
N ASP A 196 0.12 46.18 2.11
CA ASP A 196 1.07 46.28 3.22
C ASP A 196 0.74 45.33 4.40
N LYS A 197 -0.33 44.54 4.31
CA LYS A 197 -0.65 43.53 5.32
C LYS A 197 0.10 42.23 5.07
N ARG A 198 0.76 41.73 6.12
CA ARG A 198 1.47 40.46 6.09
C ARG A 198 0.46 39.31 5.95
N ILE A 199 0.48 38.66 4.79
CA ILE A 199 -0.28 37.43 4.50
C ILE A 199 0.24 36.22 5.30
N SER A 200 -0.63 35.25 5.56
CA SER A 200 -0.24 34.00 6.21
C SER A 200 0.60 33.12 5.28
N ILE A 201 1.43 32.24 5.86
CA ILE A 201 2.24 31.28 5.07
C ILE A 201 1.33 30.41 4.20
N ARG A 202 0.17 29.99 4.72
CA ARG A 202 -0.81 29.18 3.98
C ARG A 202 -1.39 29.91 2.76
N ALA A 203 -1.68 31.21 2.90
CA ALA A 203 -2.13 32.03 1.78
C ALA A 203 -1.03 32.27 0.74
N SER A 204 0.23 32.40 1.21
CA SER A 204 1.40 32.48 0.32
C SER A 204 1.61 31.19 -0.48
N ASP A 205 1.48 30.03 0.17
CA ASP A 205 1.68 28.73 -0.48
C ASP A 205 0.59 28.44 -1.53
N LYS A 206 -0.64 28.93 -1.31
CA LYS A 206 -1.75 28.84 -2.28
C LYS A 206 -1.48 29.66 -3.56
N ARG A 207 -0.60 30.68 -3.49
CA ARG A 207 -0.23 31.54 -4.63
C ARG A 207 0.89 30.96 -5.49
N ILE A 208 1.50 29.85 -5.08
CA ILE A 208 2.56 29.19 -5.84
C ILE A 208 1.91 28.35 -6.94
N ALA A 209 1.82 28.90 -8.14
CA ALA A 209 1.53 28.12 -9.33
C ALA A 209 2.79 27.32 -9.72
N CYS A 210 2.62 26.02 -10.02
CA CYS A 210 3.69 25.17 -10.49
C CYS A 210 3.80 25.32 -12.01
N ASP A 211 4.87 25.93 -12.52
CA ASP A 211 5.06 26.19 -13.96
C ASP A 211 5.11 24.93 -14.84
N GLU A 212 5.13 23.72 -14.25
CA GLU A 212 5.12 22.43 -14.97
C GLU A 212 3.76 21.72 -15.01
N GLU A 213 2.69 22.32 -14.47
CA GLU A 213 1.33 21.80 -14.66
C GLU A 213 0.78 22.23 -16.04
N PHE A 214 0.91 21.35 -17.03
CA PHE A 214 0.11 21.44 -18.26
C PHE A 214 -1.34 21.04 -17.93
N SER A 215 -2.20 22.04 -17.77
CA SER A 215 -3.66 21.85 -17.72
C SER A 215 -4.16 21.41 -19.09
N ASP A 216 -4.84 20.27 -19.15
CA ASP A 216 -5.34 19.63 -20.37
C ASP A 216 -6.76 20.12 -20.75
N SER A 217 -7.08 21.37 -20.45
CA SER A 217 -8.39 21.95 -20.77
C SER A 217 -8.27 23.41 -21.15
N GLU A 218 -8.48 23.66 -22.44
CA GLU A 218 -9.15 24.82 -23.07
C GLU A 218 -8.43 25.25 -24.38
N ASP A 219 -8.61 24.44 -25.43
CA ASP A 219 -8.50 24.93 -26.81
C ASP A 219 -9.50 24.19 -27.71
N GLU A 220 -10.80 24.38 -27.47
CA GLU A 220 -11.78 24.35 -28.56
C GLU A 220 -12.24 25.80 -28.75
N GLY A 221 -11.59 26.47 -29.70
CA GLY A 221 -11.73 27.89 -29.95
C GLY A 221 -13.11 28.32 -30.43
N GLU A 222 -13.55 29.46 -29.88
CA GLU A 222 -14.38 30.39 -30.64
C GLU A 222 -13.45 31.32 -31.43
N GLY A 223 -13.51 31.22 -32.76
CA GLY A 223 -12.82 32.13 -33.65
C GLY A 223 -13.40 32.13 -35.05
N GLY A 224 -14.11 33.21 -35.40
CA GLY A 224 -14.36 33.65 -36.78
C GLY A 224 -15.82 33.67 -37.23
#